data_AF-A0A975RE79-F1
#
_entry.id   AF-A0A975RE79-F1
#
_cell.length_a   1.000
_cell.length_b   1.000
_cell.length_c   1.000
_cell.angle_alpha   90.00
_cell.angle_beta   90.00
_cell.angle_gamma   90.00
#
_symmetry.space_group_name_H-M   'P 1'
#
loop_
_entity.id
_entity.type
_entity.pdbx_description
1 polymer ?
#
loop_
_entity_poly.entity_id
_entity_poly.type
_entity_poly.pdbx_seq_one_letter_code
_entity_poly.pdbx_strand_id
1 'polypeptide(L)'
;MADQLALGFADRHDGQEANLAAAVAVNRDYRAAAEEVLAELVREGRPFTAEDIRKAVPNDVEPHSPNVLPSVLGTWAARRLIMPCGEYRSRRRSRRASRNRVWVARSPASRAQDGNSKLE
;
A
#
# COMPACT_ATOMS: atom_id res chain seq x y z
N MET A 1 42.96 -5.16 25.67
CA MET A 1 42.19 -6.12 24.87
C MET A 1 40.67 -5.90 25.00
N ALA A 2 40.22 -4.65 25.18
CA ALA A 2 38.79 -4.26 25.20
C ALA A 2 38.36 -3.56 23.89
N ASP A 3 39.33 -3.03 23.12
CA ASP A 3 39.11 -2.30 21.86
C ASP A 3 38.49 -3.13 20.72
N GLN A 4 38.87 -4.41 20.58
CA GLN A 4 38.42 -5.23 19.46
C GLN A 4 36.93 -5.62 19.56
N LEU A 5 36.39 -5.72 20.78
CA LEU A 5 34.97 -5.99 21.00
C LEU A 5 34.13 -4.73 20.75
N ALA A 6 34.57 -3.57 21.24
CA ALA A 6 33.89 -2.29 21.01
C ALA A 6 33.82 -1.93 19.51
N LEU A 7 34.91 -2.16 18.77
CA LEU A 7 34.95 -1.95 17.33
C LEU A 7 33.99 -2.88 16.56
N GLY A 8 33.90 -4.16 16.96
CA GLY A 8 32.97 -5.12 16.36
C GLY A 8 31.49 -4.90 16.68
N PHE A 9 31.17 -4.15 17.75
CA PHE A 9 29.79 -3.73 18.04
C PHE A 9 29.39 -2.48 17.24
N ALA A 10 30.30 -1.51 17.09
CA ALA A 10 30.08 -0.32 16.27
C ALA A 10 29.84 -0.67 14.80
N ASP A 11 30.68 -1.54 14.21
CA ASP A 11 30.56 -1.99 12.82
C ASP A 11 29.23 -2.71 12.54
N ARG A 12 28.75 -3.48 13.54
CA ARG A 12 27.45 -4.16 13.47
C ARG A 12 26.26 -3.19 13.54
N HIS A 13 26.34 -2.16 14.39
CA HIS A 13 25.29 -1.15 14.50
C HIS A 13 25.22 -0.28 13.24
N ASP A 14 26.37 0.11 12.69
CA ASP A 14 26.43 0.86 11.44
C ASP A 14 25.86 0.04 10.27
N GLY A 15 26.16 -1.26 10.22
CA GLY A 15 25.55 -2.17 9.25
C GLY A 15 24.03 -2.35 9.43
N GLN A 16 23.51 -2.31 10.66
CA GLN A 16 22.08 -2.39 10.94
C GLN A 16 21.34 -1.11 10.57
N GLU A 17 21.90 0.05 10.90
CA GLU A 17 21.36 1.36 10.53
C GLU A 17 21.37 1.55 9.01
N ALA A 18 22.45 1.15 8.32
CA ALA A 18 22.52 1.20 6.86
C ALA A 18 21.46 0.29 6.20
N ASN A 19 21.26 -0.92 6.74
CA ASN A 19 20.21 -1.82 6.26
C ASN A 19 18.80 -1.28 6.52
N LEU A 20 18.56 -0.68 7.69
CA LEU A 20 17.29 -0.05 8.01
C LEU A 20 17.02 1.18 7.12
N ALA A 21 18.02 2.03 6.92
CA ALA A 21 17.94 3.19 6.04
C ALA A 21 17.69 2.79 4.58
N ALA A 22 18.38 1.75 4.08
CA ALA A 22 18.15 1.19 2.76
C ALA A 22 16.75 0.60 2.62
N ALA A 23 16.28 -0.14 3.63
CA ALA A 23 14.91 -0.64 3.66
C ALA A 23 13.89 0.49 3.66
N VAL A 24 14.11 1.57 4.43
CA VAL A 24 13.23 2.74 4.46
C VAL A 24 13.23 3.48 3.12
N ALA A 25 14.38 3.62 2.46
CA ALA A 25 14.49 4.25 1.14
C ALA A 25 13.72 3.46 0.08
N VAL A 26 13.98 2.14 -0.05
CA VAL A 26 13.26 1.26 -0.99
C VAL A 26 11.75 1.24 -0.68
N ASN A 27 11.37 1.23 0.60
CA ASN A 27 9.98 1.35 1.01
C ASN A 27 9.36 2.67 0.56
N ARG A 28 10.11 3.78 0.65
CA ARG A 28 9.65 5.10 0.24
C ARG A 28 9.44 5.15 -1.27
N ASP A 29 10.32 4.53 -2.05
CA ASP A 29 10.24 4.50 -3.51
C ASP A 29 9.02 3.71 -3.98
N TYR A 30 8.82 2.48 -3.46
CA TYR A 30 7.64 1.69 -3.80
C TYR A 30 6.34 2.32 -3.30
N ARG A 31 6.34 2.82 -2.06
CA ARG A 31 5.16 3.46 -1.49
C ARG A 31 4.77 4.71 -2.30
N ALA A 32 5.72 5.55 -2.67
CA ALA A 32 5.48 6.74 -3.47
C ALA A 32 4.92 6.37 -4.85
N ALA A 33 5.56 5.43 -5.55
CA ALA A 33 5.08 4.96 -6.85
C ALA A 33 3.65 4.38 -6.77
N ALA A 34 3.36 3.59 -5.72
CA ALA A 34 2.02 3.06 -5.50
C ALA A 34 0.98 4.14 -5.18
N GLU A 35 1.35 5.17 -4.40
CA GLU A 35 0.49 6.32 -4.10
C GLU A 35 0.22 7.17 -5.35
N GLU A 36 1.20 7.35 -6.25
CA GLU A 36 1.04 8.05 -7.53
C GLU A 36 0.09 7.32 -8.47
N VAL A 37 0.30 6.03 -8.69
CA VAL A 37 -0.59 5.18 -9.48
C VAL A 37 -2.02 5.18 -8.90
N LEU A 38 -2.14 5.12 -7.58
CA LEU A 38 -3.43 5.17 -6.91
C LEU A 38 -4.14 6.52 -7.12
N ALA A 39 -3.39 7.63 -7.07
CA ALA A 39 -3.93 8.95 -7.38
C ALA A 39 -4.48 9.03 -8.80
N GLU A 40 -3.78 8.42 -9.76
CA GLU A 40 -4.21 8.38 -11.15
C GLU A 40 -5.49 7.55 -11.33
N LEU A 41 -5.55 6.34 -10.76
CA LEU A 41 -6.75 5.49 -10.81
C LEU A 41 -7.97 6.16 -10.16
N VAL A 42 -7.75 6.92 -9.07
CA VAL A 42 -8.80 7.72 -8.43
C VAL A 42 -9.27 8.85 -9.34
N ARG A 43 -8.34 9.53 -10.02
CA ARG A 43 -8.65 10.58 -11.00
C ARG A 43 -9.44 10.05 -12.19
N GLU A 44 -9.17 8.83 -12.65
CA GLU A 44 -9.95 8.17 -13.70
C GLU A 44 -11.37 7.79 -13.26
N GLY A 45 -11.60 7.62 -11.95
CA GLY A 45 -12.91 7.30 -11.39
C GLY A 45 -13.42 5.89 -11.73
N ARG A 46 -12.56 5.02 -12.28
CA ARG A 46 -12.91 3.65 -12.66
C ARG A 46 -12.65 2.67 -11.51
N PRO A 47 -13.41 1.56 -11.42
CA PRO A 47 -13.07 0.50 -10.47
C PRO A 47 -11.69 -0.11 -10.77
N PHE A 48 -10.88 -0.30 -9.74
CA PHE A 48 -9.53 -0.85 -9.83
C PHE A 48 -9.25 -1.84 -8.70
N THR A 49 -8.19 -2.62 -8.83
CA THR A 49 -7.78 -3.64 -7.88
C THR A 49 -6.35 -3.40 -7.41
N ALA A 50 -5.95 -4.07 -6.32
CA ALA A 50 -4.55 -4.06 -5.90
C ALA A 50 -3.60 -4.65 -6.97
N GLU A 51 -4.09 -5.49 -7.88
CA GLU A 51 -3.27 -6.02 -8.97
C GLU A 51 -3.05 -4.98 -10.07
N ASP A 52 -4.03 -4.12 -10.34
CA ASP A 52 -3.88 -3.04 -11.32
C ASP A 52 -2.79 -2.05 -10.88
N ILE A 53 -2.74 -1.74 -9.58
CA ILE A 53 -1.65 -0.93 -9.00
C ILE A 53 -0.29 -1.62 -9.19
N ARG A 54 -0.19 -2.91 -8.84
CA ARG A 54 1.07 -3.67 -9.00
C ARG A 54 1.57 -3.73 -10.45
N LYS A 55 0.66 -3.71 -11.42
CA LYS A 55 1.02 -3.74 -12.85
C LYS A 55 1.46 -2.38 -13.39
N ALA A 56 1.01 -1.30 -12.77
CA ALA A 56 1.30 0.07 -13.19
C ALA A 56 2.53 0.65 -12.46
N VAL A 57 2.89 0.14 -11.29
CA VAL A 57 4.18 0.45 -10.66
C VAL A 57 5.32 -0.10 -11.54
N PRO A 58 6.37 0.68 -11.80
CA PRO A 58 7.54 0.21 -12.55
C PRO A 58 8.16 -1.07 -11.98
N ASN A 59 8.57 -2.00 -12.86
CA ASN A 59 9.08 -3.32 -12.45
C ASN A 59 10.41 -3.26 -11.69
N ASP A 60 11.17 -2.17 -11.84
CA ASP A 60 12.42 -1.89 -11.13
C ASP A 60 12.20 -1.38 -9.70
N VAL A 61 10.94 -1.06 -9.34
CA VAL A 61 10.57 -0.63 -7.99
C VAL A 61 9.87 -1.78 -7.28
N GLU A 62 10.60 -2.46 -6.41
CA GLU A 62 10.08 -3.59 -5.65
C GLU A 62 9.65 -3.20 -4.23
N PRO A 63 8.55 -3.79 -3.70
CA PRO A 63 8.17 -3.58 -2.32
C PRO A 63 9.13 -4.34 -1.39
N HIS A 64 9.70 -3.65 -0.41
CA HIS A 64 10.51 -4.31 0.63
C HIS A 64 9.68 -5.29 1.50
N SER A 65 8.35 -5.17 1.51
CA SER A 65 7.45 -6.09 2.23
C SER A 65 6.14 -6.30 1.48
N PRO A 66 5.53 -7.52 1.54
CA PRO A 66 4.23 -7.79 0.93
C PRO A 66 3.08 -6.90 1.46
N ASN A 67 3.26 -6.26 2.62
CA ASN A 67 2.24 -5.48 3.30
C ASN A 67 2.26 -3.98 2.97
N VAL A 68 3.20 -3.49 2.15
CA VAL A 68 3.26 -2.06 1.79
C VAL A 68 2.00 -1.63 1.05
N LEU A 69 1.64 -2.31 -0.04
CA LEU A 69 0.46 -1.96 -0.82
C LEU A 69 -0.87 -2.09 -0.04
N PRO A 70 -1.13 -3.17 0.73
CA PRO A 70 -2.26 -3.22 1.63
C PRO A 70 -2.34 -2.03 2.61
N SER A 71 -1.20 -1.57 3.14
CA SER A 71 -1.14 -0.44 4.07
C SER A 71 -1.46 0.89 3.39
N VAL A 72 -1.00 1.09 2.15
CA VAL A 72 -1.34 2.26 1.32
C VAL A 72 -2.86 2.31 1.06
N LEU A 73 -3.44 1.20 0.59
CA LEU A 73 -4.88 1.08 0.36
C LEU A 73 -5.69 1.33 1.64
N GLY A 74 -5.27 0.76 2.76
CA GLY A 74 -5.90 0.98 4.06
C GLY A 74 -5.87 2.46 4.48
N THR A 75 -4.75 3.14 4.27
CA THR A 75 -4.60 4.58 4.58
C THR A 75 -5.53 5.44 3.74
N TRP A 76 -5.62 5.19 2.43
CA TRP A 76 -6.49 5.94 1.53
C TRP A 76 -7.98 5.70 1.80
N ALA A 77 -8.35 4.46 2.12
CA ALA A 77 -9.71 4.11 2.52
C ALA A 77 -10.09 4.78 3.86
N ALA A 78 -9.19 4.80 4.85
CA ALA A 78 -9.39 5.48 6.13
C ALA A 78 -9.58 7.00 5.96
N ARG A 79 -8.87 7.60 5.01
CA ARG A 79 -9.04 9.00 4.58
C ARG A 79 -10.27 9.25 3.70
N ARG A 80 -11.05 8.19 3.42
CA ARG A 80 -12.27 8.24 2.59
C ARG A 80 -12.00 8.76 1.18
N LEU A 81 -10.82 8.53 0.63
CA LEU A 81 -10.48 8.86 -0.77
C LEU A 81 -10.96 7.77 -1.73
N ILE A 82 -10.99 6.53 -1.25
CA ILE A 82 -11.46 5.35 -1.98
C ILE A 82 -12.45 4.57 -1.12
N MET A 83 -13.31 3.80 -1.76
CA MET A 83 -14.24 2.90 -1.09
C MET A 83 -14.30 1.54 -1.80
N PRO A 84 -14.53 0.45 -1.05
CA PRO A 84 -14.73 -0.85 -1.66
C PRO A 84 -16.07 -0.84 -2.42
N CYS A 85 -16.07 -1.33 -3.66
CA CYS A 85 -17.27 -1.45 -4.48
C CYS A 85 -17.54 -2.90 -4.92
N GLY A 86 -16.70 -3.84 -4.51
CA GLY A 86 -16.88 -5.25 -4.76
C GLY A 86 -15.69 -6.08 -4.32
N GLU A 87 -15.78 -7.37 -4.56
CA GLU A 87 -14.68 -8.32 -4.43
C GLU A 87 -14.76 -9.36 -5.53
N TYR A 88 -13.62 -9.91 -5.92
CA TYR A 88 -13.57 -11.08 -6.78
C TYR A 88 -12.55 -12.09 -6.23
N ARG A 89 -12.73 -13.36 -6.58
CA ARG A 89 -11.75 -14.40 -6.26
C ARG A 89 -10.72 -14.50 -7.36
N SER A 90 -9.45 -14.52 -6.99
CA SER A 90 -8.38 -14.78 -7.95
C SER A 90 -8.60 -16.14 -8.62
N ARG A 91 -8.62 -16.16 -9.96
CA ARG A 91 -8.70 -17.39 -10.77
C ARG A 91 -7.34 -18.12 -10.86
N ARG A 92 -6.25 -17.50 -10.40
CA ARG A 92 -4.89 -18.07 -10.50
C ARG A 92 -4.68 -19.11 -9.39
N ARG A 93 -4.45 -20.37 -9.79
CA ARG A 93 -4.31 -21.53 -8.88
C ARG A 93 -3.28 -21.30 -7.76
N SER A 94 -2.21 -20.54 -8.02
CA SER A 94 -1.15 -20.22 -7.06
C SER A 94 -1.57 -19.27 -5.93
N ARG A 95 -2.62 -18.46 -6.09
CA ARG A 95 -3.09 -17.50 -5.07
C ARG A 95 -4.22 -18.05 -4.17
N ARG A 96 -4.48 -19.37 -4.22
CA ARG A 96 -5.43 -20.09 -3.35
C ARG A 96 -6.79 -19.40 -3.19
N ALA A 97 -7.38 -18.92 -4.30
CA ALA A 97 -8.67 -18.24 -4.32
C ALA A 97 -8.76 -17.01 -3.39
N SER A 98 -7.65 -16.31 -3.13
CA SER A 98 -7.63 -15.09 -2.34
C SER A 98 -8.70 -14.08 -2.82
N ARG A 99 -9.43 -13.52 -1.85
CA ARG A 99 -10.43 -12.47 -2.06
C ARG A 99 -9.72 -11.16 -2.34
N ASN A 100 -9.82 -10.70 -3.58
CA ASN A 100 -9.31 -9.40 -3.99
C ASN A 100 -10.43 -8.38 -3.95
N ARG A 101 -10.25 -7.33 -3.15
CA ARG A 101 -11.18 -6.19 -3.13
C ARG A 101 -11.04 -5.38 -4.43
N VAL A 102 -12.17 -4.88 -4.89
CA VAL A 102 -12.29 -3.88 -5.95
C VAL A 102 -12.61 -2.54 -5.28
N TRP A 103 -11.88 -1.51 -5.68
CA TRP A 103 -11.93 -0.16 -5.13
C TRP A 103 -12.38 0.82 -6.20
N VAL A 104 -12.99 1.92 -5.77
CA VAL A 104 -13.32 3.05 -6.64
C VAL A 104 -13.09 4.34 -5.86
N ALA A 105 -12.86 5.44 -6.60
CA ALA A 105 -12.84 6.78 -6.02
C ALA A 105 -14.12 7.05 -5.22
N ARG A 106 -13.98 7.69 -4.06
CA ARG A 106 -15.16 8.12 -3.31
C ARG A 106 -15.74 9.38 -3.96
N SER A 107 -16.78 9.21 -4.75
CA SER A 107 -17.49 10.33 -5.38
C SER A 107 -18.22 11.18 -4.33
N PRO A 108 -18.21 12.52 -4.45
CA PRO A 108 -18.93 13.42 -3.54
C PRO A 108 -20.45 13.20 -3.55
N ALA A 109 -21.01 12.62 -4.61
CA ALA A 109 -22.42 12.25 -4.71
C ALA A 109 -22.88 11.27 -3.60
N SER A 110 -21.96 10.52 -3.00
CA SER A 110 -22.25 9.60 -1.88
C SER A 110 -22.40 10.29 -0.52
N ARG A 111 -22.11 11.60 -0.39
CA ARG A 111 -22.23 12.34 0.89
C ARG A 111 -23.69 12.62 1.31
N ALA A 112 -24.67 12.42 0.43
CA ALA A 112 -26.06 12.80 0.68
C ALA A 112 -26.94 11.72 1.36
N GLN A 113 -26.45 10.47 1.52
CA GLN A 113 -27.27 9.37 2.04
C GLN A 113 -26.95 8.93 3.48
N ASP A 114 -25.85 9.39 4.07
CA ASP A 114 -25.42 8.98 5.43
C ASP A 114 -26.00 9.86 6.56
N GLY A 115 -26.92 10.79 6.26
CA GLY A 115 -27.38 11.83 7.20
C GLY A 115 -28.82 11.75 7.68
N ASN A 116 -29.65 10.81 7.20
CA ASN A 116 -31.06 10.75 7.59
C ASN A 116 -31.46 9.36 8.05
N SER A 117 -31.15 9.03 9.30
CA SER A 117 -31.86 7.98 10.02
C SER A 117 -31.84 8.28 11.51
N LYS A 118 -33.03 8.69 11.97
CA LYS A 118 -33.60 8.42 13.30
C LYS A 118 -33.37 9.48 14.39
N LEU A 119 -34.39 10.32 14.56
CA LEU A 119 -34.98 10.69 15.85
C LEU A 119 -36.49 10.85 15.60
N GLU A 120 -37.21 9.73 15.76
CA GLU A 120 -38.58 9.74 16.29
C GLU A 120 -38.48 9.61 17.81
#